data_AF-A0A150NMH0-F1
#
_entry.id   AF-A0A150NMH0-F1
#
_cell.length_a   1.000
_cell.length_b   1.000
_cell.length_c   1.000
_cell.angle_alpha   90.00
_cell.angle_beta   90.00
_cell.angle_gamma   90.00
#
_symmetry.space_group_name_H-M   'P 1'
#
loop_
_entity.id
_entity.type
_entity.pdbx_description
1 polymer ?
#
loop_
_entity_poly.entity_id
_entity_poly.type
_entity_poly.pdbx_seq_one_letter_code
_entity_poly.pdbx_strand_id
1 'polypeptide(L)' 'MVHNHPSGAVAPSRNDDHVTKLVKEACDLMGIVLLDHLIVSHSSYFSYREETDLI' A
#
# COMPACT_ATOMS: atom_id res chain seq x y z
N MET A 1 5.26 -1.82 3.07
CA MET A 1 4.12 -1.99 4.00
C MET A 1 3.27 -3.14 3.49
N VAL A 2 2.67 -3.96 4.36
CA VAL A 2 1.83 -5.09 3.92
C VAL A 2 0.65 -5.24 4.88
N HIS A 3 -0.55 -5.46 4.34
CA HIS A 3 -1.70 -5.93 5.10
C HIS A 3 -2.56 -6.89 4.29
N ASN A 4 -3.53 -7.52 4.94
CA ASN A 4 -4.52 -8.37 4.30
C ASN A 4 -5.93 -7.83 4.54
N HIS A 5 -6.84 -8.04 3.58
CA HIS A 5 -8.27 -7.89 3.82
C HIS A 5 -8.86 -9.27 4.11
N PRO A 6 -9.48 -9.51 5.28
CA PRO A 6 -10.09 -10.81 5.60
C PRO A 6 -11.20 -11.25 4.63
N SER A 7 -11.77 -10.31 3.87
CA SER A 7 -12.74 -10.59 2.79
C SER A 7 -12.11 -11.28 1.58
N GLY A 8 -10.79 -11.28 1.45
CA GLY A 8 -10.05 -11.79 0.29
C GLY A 8 -9.99 -10.81 -0.90
N ALA A 9 -10.67 -9.67 -0.84
CA ALA A 9 -10.50 -8.61 -1.83
C ALA A 9 -9.10 -7.98 -1.70
N VAL A 10 -8.50 -7.58 -2.82
CA VAL A 10 -7.19 -6.90 -2.82
C VAL A 10 -7.30 -5.45 -3.29
N ALA A 11 -8.48 -5.02 -3.71
CA ALA A 11 -8.70 -3.63 -4.11
C ALA A 11 -8.52 -2.70 -2.90
N PRO A 12 -7.73 -1.62 -3.02
CA PRO A 12 -7.51 -0.70 -1.92
C PRO A 12 -8.79 0.04 -1.52
N SER A 13 -8.95 0.27 -0.23
CA SER A 13 -9.94 1.21 0.30
C SER A 13 -9.39 2.64 0.27
N ARG A 14 -10.28 3.64 0.38
CA ARG A 14 -9.86 5.04 0.54
C ARG A 14 -8.95 5.27 1.75
N ASN A 15 -9.12 4.46 2.80
CA ASN A 15 -8.27 4.55 3.98
C ASN A 15 -6.88 3.98 3.71
N ASP A 16 -6.79 2.90 2.92
CA ASP A 16 -5.50 2.35 2.47
C ASP A 16 -4.71 3.41 1.68
N ASP A 17 -5.38 4.14 0.78
CA ASP A 17 -4.74 5.23 0.01
C ASP A 17 -4.25 6.35 0.92
N HIS A 18 -5.05 6.74 1.91
CA HIS A 18 -4.71 7.80 2.84
C HIS A 18 -3.50 7.42 3.71
N VAL A 19 -3.50 6.21 4.25
CA VAL A 19 -2.37 5.68 5.04
C VAL A 19 -1.12 5.56 4.18
N THR A 20 -1.24 5.09 2.93
CA THR A 20 -0.12 4.99 2.00
C THR A 20 0.57 6.34 1.79
N LYS A 21 -0.21 7.40 1.56
CA LYS A 21 0.31 8.77 1.40
C LYS A 21 1.02 9.26 2.67
N LEU A 22 0.38 9.11 3.83
CA LEU A 22 0.97 9.55 5.10
C LEU A 22 2.28 8.82 5.41
N VAL A 23 2.34 7.51 5.18
CA VAL A 23 3.56 6.73 5.40
C VAL A 23 4.63 7.11 4.37
N LYS A 24 4.27 7.33 3.09
CA LYS A 24 5.20 7.80 2.07
C LYS A 24 5.82 9.15 2.45
N GLU A 25 5.01 10.12 2.85
CA GLU A 25 5.46 11.43 3.29
C GLU A 25 6.40 11.34 4.52
N ALA A 26 6.07 10.49 5.49
CA ALA A 26 6.91 10.26 6.65
C ALA A 26 8.25 9.59 6.27
N CYS A 27 8.23 8.61 5.38
CA CYS A 27 9.42 7.97 4.83
C CYS A 27 10.32 9.00 4.13
N ASP A 28 9.76 9.85 3.26
CA ASP A 28 10.48 10.89 2.55
C ASP A 28 11.14 11.89 3.50
N LEU A 29 10.43 12.32 4.54
CA LEU A 29 10.97 13.19 5.59
C LEU A 29 12.19 12.59 6.30
N MET A 30 12.18 11.26 6.49
CA MET A 30 13.28 10.52 7.13
C MET A 30 14.39 10.11 6.16
N GLY A 31 14.27 10.39 4.86
CA GLY A 31 15.20 9.90 3.84
C GLY A 31 15.14 8.38 3.64
N ILE A 32 14.01 7.76 3.94
CA ILE A 32 13.75 6.33 3.77
C ILE A 32 12.82 6.16 2.56
N VAL A 33 13.08 5.15 1.72
CA VAL A 33 12.21 4.86 0.57
C VAL A 33 11.14 3.84 0.97
N LEU A 34 9.86 4.19 0.82
CA LEU A 34 8.76 3.23 0.87
C LEU A 34 8.74 2.44 -0.44
N LEU A 35 9.31 1.23 -0.42
CA LEU A 35 9.49 0.43 -1.64
C LEU A 35 8.19 -0.04 -2.29
N ASP A 36 7.19 -0.38 -1.47
CA ASP A 36 5.86 -0.78 -1.91
C ASP A 36 4.87 -0.82 -0.73
N HIS A 37 3.57 -0.82 -1.07
CA HIS A 37 2.48 -1.22 -0.21
C HIS A 37 1.70 -2.36 -0.87
N LEU A 38 1.71 -3.53 -0.23
CA LEU A 38 1.05 -4.73 -0.74
C LEU A 38 -0.22 -5.04 0.06
N ILE A 39 -1.34 -5.24 -0.65
CA ILE A 39 -2.56 -5.83 -0.11
C ILE A 39 -2.60 -7.28 -0.56
N VAL A 40 -2.50 -8.24 0.37
CA VAL A 40 -2.39 -9.66 0.04
C VAL A 40 -3.65 -10.44 0.40
N SER A 41 -3.98 -11.42 -0.42
CA SER A 41 -5.00 -12.45 -0.17
C SER A 41 -4.42 -13.85 -0.36
N HIS A 42 -5.24 -14.88 -0.24
CA HIS A 42 -4.82 -16.27 -0.43
C HIS A 42 -4.37 -16.58 -1.88
N SER A 43 -4.94 -15.90 -2.87
CA SER A 43 -4.72 -16.21 -4.29
C SER A 43 -4.35 -15.02 -5.16
N SER A 44 -4.24 -13.83 -4.57
CA SER A 44 -3.93 -12.59 -5.29
C SER A 44 -3.26 -11.57 -4.39
N TYR A 45 -2.74 -10.52 -5.00
CA TYR A 45 -2.27 -9.33 -4.31
C TYR A 45 -2.58 -8.07 -5.14
N PHE A 46 -2.45 -6.92 -4.51
CA PHE A 46 -2.39 -5.61 -5.15
C PHE A 46 -1.10 -4.92 -4.71
N SER A 47 -0.33 -4.41 -5.67
CA SER A 47 0.85 -3.59 -5.42
C SER A 47 0.55 -2.14 -5.77
N TYR A 48 0.68 -1.25 -4.79
CA TYR A 48 0.53 0.18 -5.03
C TYR A 48 1.57 0.70 -6.02
N ARG A 49 2.78 0.12 -6.02
CA ARG A 49 3.85 0.50 -6.93
C ARG A 49 3.61 0.02 -8.37
N GLU A 50 2.93 -1.11 -8.56
CA GLU A 50 2.61 -1.63 -9.91
C GLU A 50 1.41 -0.92 -10.52
N GLU A 51 0.41 -0.56 -9.69
CA GLU A 51 -0.93 -0.16 -10.17
C GLU A 51 -1.22 1.34 -10.05
N THR A 52 -0.37 2.13 -9.38
CA THR A 52 -0.63 3.55 -9.09
C THR A 52 0.63 4.42 -9.14
N ASP A 53 0.42 5.75 -9.18
CA ASP A 53 1.49 6.75 -9.06
C ASP A 53 1.67 7.29 -7.63
N LEU A 54 1.13 6.60 -6.61
CA LEU A 54 1.17 7.09 -5.22
C LEU A 54 2.53 6.92 -4.55
N ILE A 55 3.32 5.92 -4.95
CA ILE A 55 4.61 5.58 -4.34
C ILE A 55 5.65 5.15 -5.36
#